data_AF-A0A357R3D4-F1
#
_entry.id   AF-A0A357R3D4-F1
#
_cell.length_a   1.000
_cell.length_b   1.000
_cell.length_c   1.000
_cell.angle_alpha   90.00
_cell.angle_beta   90.00
_cell.angle_gamma   90.00
#
_symmetry.space_group_name_H-M   'P 1'
#
loop_
_entity.id
_entity.type
_entity.pdbx_description
1 polymer ?
#
loop_
_entity_poly.entity_id
_entity_poly.type
_entity_poly.pdbx_seq_one_letter_code
_entity_poly.pdbx_strand_id
1 'polypeptide(L)' 'QFMDQTNPLAELSHKRRLSALGPGGLSRDRASFEVRDVHHSHYGRMCPIETPEGP' A
#
# COMPACT_ATOMS: atom_id res chain seq x y z
N GLN A 1 0.03 -9.84 -8.92
CA GLN A 1 -0.48 -8.75 -9.79
C GLN A 1 0.41 -8.70 -11.02
N PHE A 2 -0.10 -8.26 -12.18
CA PHE A 2 0.73 -8.06 -13.38
C PHE A 2 1.56 -6.77 -13.23
N MET A 3 2.80 -6.78 -13.69
CA MET A 3 3.74 -5.68 -13.48
C MET A 3 3.32 -4.40 -14.23
N ASP A 4 3.50 -3.24 -13.59
CA ASP A 4 3.31 -1.94 -14.25
C ASP A 4 4.64 -1.49 -14.86
N GLN A 5 4.70 -1.43 -16.18
CA GLN A 5 5.90 -1.15 -16.98
C GLN A 5 5.76 0.11 -17.83
N THR A 6 4.83 0.99 -17.47
CA THR A 6 4.56 2.23 -18.22
C THR A 6 5.77 3.17 -18.23
N ASN A 7 6.55 3.19 -17.14
CA ASN A 7 7.81 3.92 -17.04
C ASN A 7 8.72 3.30 -15.95
N PRO A 8 10.02 3.65 -15.92
CA PRO A 8 10.96 3.07 -14.95
C PRO A 8 10.60 3.34 -13.48
N LEU A 9 9.94 4.47 -13.18
CA LEU A 9 9.52 4.80 -11.83
C LEU A 9 8.32 3.95 -11.39
N ALA A 10 7.38 3.68 -12.28
CA ALA A 10 6.23 2.80 -12.06
C ALA A 10 6.69 1.36 -11.81
N GLU A 11 7.72 0.94 -12.54
CA GLU A 11 8.32 -0.38 -12.32
C GLU A 11 8.95 -0.48 -10.93
N LEU A 12 9.69 0.54 -10.52
CA LEU A 12 10.32 0.59 -9.19
C LEU A 12 9.28 0.71 -8.06
N SER A 13 8.24 1.54 -8.22
CA SER A 13 7.21 1.73 -7.20
C SER A 13 6.37 0.48 -7.00
N HIS A 14 6.00 -0.21 -8.09
CA HIS A 14 5.28 -1.49 -8.01
C HIS A 14 6.12 -2.55 -7.30
N LYS A 15 7.42 -2.67 -7.61
CA LYS A 15 8.32 -3.61 -6.90
C LYS A 15 8.46 -3.30 -5.41
N ARG A 16 8.35 -2.03 -5.00
CA ARG A 16 8.48 -1.59 -3.61
C ARG A 16 7.15 -1.46 -2.86
N ARG A 17 6.02 -1.75 -3.52
CA ARG A 17 4.69 -1.61 -2.94
C ARG A 17 4.41 -2.73 -1.94
N LEU A 18 4.00 -2.34 -0.73
CA LEU A 18 3.53 -3.26 0.30
C LEU A 18 2.00 -3.32 0.29
N SER A 19 1.43 -4.49 0.54
CA SER A 19 -0.02 -4.71 0.62
C SER A 19 -0.36 -5.47 1.89
N ALA A 20 -1.31 -4.95 2.67
CA ALA A 20 -1.89 -5.65 3.81
C ALA A 20 -3.02 -6.62 3.39
N LEU A 21 -3.36 -6.66 2.10
CA LEU A 21 -4.39 -7.52 1.54
C LEU A 21 -3.78 -8.84 1.04
N GLY A 22 -4.45 -9.95 1.33
CA GLY A 22 -4.02 -11.29 0.90
C GLY A 22 -4.47 -12.39 1.86
N PRO A 23 -4.10 -13.65 1.62
CA PRO A 23 -4.36 -14.76 2.54
C PRO A 23 -3.70 -14.48 3.90
N GLY A 24 -4.48 -14.47 4.98
CA GLY A 24 -4.02 -14.11 6.33
C GLY A 24 -3.90 -12.60 6.58
N GLY A 25 -4.20 -11.76 5.59
CA GLY A 25 -4.23 -10.31 5.71
C GLY A 25 -5.64 -9.75 5.93
N LEU A 26 -5.76 -8.42 5.82
CA LEU A 26 -7.03 -7.72 5.94
C LEU A 26 -7.90 -7.96 4.69
N SER A 27 -9.21 -8.12 4.89
CA SER A 27 -10.18 -8.01 3.80
C SER A 27 -10.55 -6.54 3.62
N ARG A 28 -10.69 -6.08 2.37
CA ARG A 28 -11.03 -4.67 2.06
C ARG A 28 -12.30 -4.19 2.76
N ASP A 29 -13.28 -5.07 2.91
CA ASP A 29 -14.57 -4.79 3.57
C ASP A 29 -14.50 -4.80 5.11
N ARG A 30 -13.44 -5.38 5.69
CA ARG A 30 -13.23 -5.49 7.15
C ARG A 30 -12.09 -4.62 7.67
N ALA A 31 -11.34 -3.95 6.80
CA ALA A 31 -10.29 -3.03 7.22
C ALA A 31 -10.94 -1.77 7.84
N SER A 32 -10.88 -1.67 9.16
CA SER A 32 -11.39 -0.52 9.92
C SER A 32 -10.61 0.76 9.63
N PHE A 33 -11.17 1.91 10.00
CA PHE A 33 -10.51 3.21 9.84
C PHE A 33 -9.16 3.27 10.58
N GLU A 34 -9.05 2.61 11.73
CA GLU A 34 -7.84 2.58 12.57
C GLU A 34 -6.62 1.98 11.86
N VAL A 35 -6.81 1.00 10.97
CA VAL A 35 -5.71 0.39 10.20
C VAL A 35 -5.38 1.13 8.90
N ARG A 36 -6.22 2.10 8.48
CA ARG A 36 -5.97 2.96 7.31
C ARG A 36 -5.30 4.28 7.66
N ASP A 37 -5.38 4.70 8.92
CA ASP A 37 -4.80 5.96 9.38
C ASP A 37 -3.25 5.90 9.46
N VAL A 38 -2.61 7.07 9.41
CA VAL A 38 -1.16 7.20 9.47
C VAL A 38 -0.70 7.16 10.93
N HIS A 39 -0.04 6.06 11.31
CA HIS A 39 0.56 5.93 12.62
C HIS A 39 1.97 6.54 12.68
N HIS A 40 2.36 7.11 13.83
CA HIS A 40 3.67 7.76 14.03
C HIS A 40 4.87 6.84 13.72
N SER A 41 4.71 5.53 13.91
CA SER A 41 5.75 4.54 13.63
C SER A 41 6.06 4.37 12.14
N HIS A 42 5.24 4.94 11.25
CA HIS A 42 5.46 4.89 9.81
C HIS A 42 6.61 5.80 9.37
N TYR A 43 6.97 6.81 10.18
CA TYR A 43 8.02 7.75 9.86
C TYR A 43 9.34 7.05 9.54
N GLY A 44 9.86 7.29 8.32
CA GLY A 44 11.10 6.67 7.82
C GLY A 44 11.00 5.20 7.43
N ARG A 45 9.81 4.57 7.51
CA ARG A 45 9.61 3.13 7.21
C ARG A 45 8.57 2.90 6.11
N MET A 46 7.48 3.65 6.11
CA MET A 46 6.43 3.61 5.09
C MET A 46 6.10 5.01 4.61
N CYS A 47 5.75 5.16 3.33
CA CYS A 47 5.37 6.44 2.76
C CYS A 47 3.93 6.78 3.20
N PRO A 48 3.68 7.90 3.90
CA PRO A 48 2.33 8.29 4.31
C PRO A 48 1.54 8.98 3.19
N ILE A 49 2.17 9.29 2.05
CA ILE A 49 1.58 10.08 0.95
C ILE A 49 1.23 9.18 -0.25
N GLU A 50 2.07 8.19 -0.56
CA GLU A 50 1.87 7.32 -1.73
C GLU A 50 0.91 6.18 -1.38
N THR A 51 -0.38 6.49 -1.28
CA THR A 51 -1.47 5.54 -1.08
C THR A 51 -2.50 5.66 -2.20
N PRO A 52 -3.14 4.55 -2.64
CA PRO A 52 -4.20 4.64 -3.64
C PRO A 52 -5.44 5.36 -3.07
N GLU A 53 -6.03 6.25 -3.85
CA GLU A 53 -7.22 7.02 -3.46
C GLU A 53 -8.52 6.18 -3.38
N GLY A 54 -8.52 4.98 -3.96
CA GLY A 54 -9.70 4.10 -4.05
C GLY A 54 -9.69 2.90 -3.09
N PRO A 55 -10.82 2.14 -3.01
CA PRO A 55 -10.95 0.95 -2.17
C PRO A 55 -10.21 -0.30 -2.70
#